data_AF-A0A9D4SAN6-F1
#
_entry.id   AF-A0A9D4SAN6-F1
#
_cell.length_a   1.000
_cell.length_b   1.000
_cell.length_c   1.000
_cell.angle_alpha   90.00
_cell.angle_beta   90.00
_cell.angle_gamma   90.00
#
_symmetry.space_group_name_H-M   'P 1'
#
loop_
_entity.id
_entity.type
_entity.pdbx_description
1 polymer ?
#
loop_
_entity_poly.entity_id
_entity_poly.type
_entity_poly.pdbx_seq_one_letter_code
_entity_poly.pdbx_strand_id
1 'polypeptide(L)'
;MLPPKLAIQVRAAACVNPKGAKAKNKAAYMQKENQVKEMKELIKGLGSNKNEHSIETISKAYPVVNDIVSHIDLQITYKEVKSSHKSRSENEDLSCLLKHLKNLKPFCQVSGRTLDGYCSIKTSAFKELLPQKALLKEKVMHTINCLKRGIPMPADENEENVEDIVDPQ
;
A
#
# COMPACT_ATOMS: atom_id res chain seq x y z
N MET A 1 -19.48 -8.52 -45.50
CA MET A 1 -19.50 -7.18 -44.89
C MET A 1 -20.85 -6.96 -44.21
N LEU A 2 -20.88 -6.32 -43.04
CA LEU A 2 -22.14 -6.02 -42.34
C LEU A 2 -22.95 -4.97 -43.13
N PRO A 3 -24.30 -5.07 -43.17
CA PRO A 3 -25.15 -4.03 -43.76
C PRO A 3 -24.88 -2.66 -43.11
N PRO A 4 -24.93 -1.54 -43.86
CA PRO A 4 -24.58 -0.21 -43.35
C PRO A 4 -25.31 0.16 -42.04
N LYS A 5 -26.60 -0.17 -41.93
CA LYS A 5 -27.42 0.06 -40.73
C LYS A 5 -26.90 -0.73 -39.52
N LEU A 6 -26.53 -2.00 -39.71
CA LEU A 6 -25.98 -2.86 -38.67
C LEU A 6 -24.58 -2.39 -38.25
N ALA A 7 -23.76 -1.97 -39.21
CA ALA A 7 -22.42 -1.47 -38.93
C ALA A 7 -22.45 -0.21 -38.05
N ILE A 8 -23.42 0.69 -38.27
CA ILE A 8 -23.63 1.87 -37.43
C ILE A 8 -24.09 1.47 -36.02
N GLN A 9 -25.05 0.54 -35.90
CA GLN A 9 -25.53 0.04 -34.61
C GLN A 9 -24.42 -0.61 -33.79
N VAL A 10 -23.59 -1.46 -34.40
CA VAL A 10 -22.45 -2.10 -33.74
C VAL A 10 -21.44 -1.05 -33.25
N ARG A 11 -21.16 -0.02 -34.07
CA ARG A 11 -20.28 1.09 -33.66
C ARG A 11 -20.86 1.90 -32.50
N ALA A 12 -22.17 2.14 -32.51
CA ALA A 12 -22.85 2.85 -31.44
C ALA A 12 -22.89 2.03 -30.14
N ALA A 13 -23.06 0.71 -30.23
CA ALA A 13 -23.06 -0.19 -29.07
C ALA A 13 -21.66 -0.44 -28.49
N ALA A 14 -20.60 -0.25 -29.29
CA ALA A 14 -19.21 -0.47 -28.86
C ALA A 14 -18.71 0.57 -27.85
N CYS A 15 -19.32 1.76 -27.80
CA CYS A 15 -18.89 2.87 -26.97
C CYS A 15 -20.06 3.45 -26.16
N VAL A 16 -19.76 3.90 -24.95
CA VAL A 16 -20.71 4.57 -24.05
C VAL A 16 -20.17 5.94 -23.64
N ASN A 17 -21.04 6.92 -23.44
CA ASN A 17 -20.65 8.25 -22.97
C ASN A 17 -21.19 8.50 -21.55
N PRO A 18 -20.53 7.97 -20.50
CA PRO A 18 -21.06 8.07 -19.14
C PRO A 18 -21.09 9.50 -18.60
N LYS A 19 -20.27 10.41 -19.16
CA LYS A 19 -20.15 11.80 -18.72
C LYS A 19 -20.91 12.80 -19.61
N GLY A 20 -21.57 12.33 -20.68
CA GLY A 20 -22.34 13.15 -21.62
C GLY A 20 -21.56 14.20 -22.43
N ALA A 21 -20.25 14.39 -22.20
CA ALA A 21 -19.46 15.43 -22.85
C ALA A 21 -18.85 14.98 -24.19
N LYS A 22 -18.58 15.94 -25.09
CA LYS A 22 -17.96 15.68 -26.39
C LYS A 22 -16.60 14.99 -26.21
N ALA A 23 -16.33 13.98 -27.04
CA ALA A 23 -15.10 13.19 -27.04
C ALA A 23 -14.75 12.43 -25.73
N LYS A 24 -15.72 12.25 -24.81
CA LYS A 24 -15.54 11.43 -23.59
C LYS A 24 -16.13 10.03 -23.70
N ASN A 25 -16.18 9.50 -24.93
CA ASN A 25 -16.65 8.14 -25.18
C ASN A 25 -15.65 7.13 -24.60
N LYS A 26 -16.19 6.11 -23.94
CA LYS A 26 -15.45 5.00 -23.35
C LYS A 26 -15.89 3.71 -24.03
N ALA A 27 -14.98 2.79 -24.29
CA ALA A 27 -15.36 1.46 -24.78
C ALA A 27 -16.34 0.79 -23.80
N ALA A 28 -17.43 0.22 -24.31
CA ALA A 28 -18.50 -0.36 -23.49
C ALA A 28 -17.98 -1.48 -22.58
N TYR A 29 -17.10 -2.34 -23.10
CA TYR A 29 -16.43 -3.37 -22.32
C TYR A 29 -15.66 -2.80 -21.12
N MET A 30 -14.85 -1.75 -21.36
CA MET A 30 -14.07 -1.09 -20.32
C MET A 30 -14.98 -0.39 -19.28
N GLN A 31 -16.18 0.05 -19.67
CA GLN A 31 -17.15 0.56 -18.70
C GLN A 31 -17.72 -0.55 -17.83
N LYS A 32 -18.07 -1.69 -18.44
CA LYS A 32 -18.56 -2.86 -17.70
C LYS A 32 -17.51 -3.43 -16.75
N GLU A 33 -16.25 -3.47 -17.18
CA GLU A 33 -15.14 -3.91 -16.33
C GLU A 33 -14.99 -3.04 -15.08
N ASN A 34 -15.06 -1.70 -15.23
CA ASN A 34 -15.05 -0.79 -14.09
C ASN A 34 -16.22 -1.02 -13.14
N GLN A 35 -17.45 -1.14 -13.67
CA GLN A 35 -18.63 -1.42 -12.84
C GLN A 35 -18.49 -2.73 -12.05
N VAL A 36 -17.97 -3.78 -12.70
CA VAL A 36 -17.70 -5.06 -12.03
C VAL A 36 -16.63 -4.91 -10.96
N LYS A 37 -15.59 -4.11 -11.20
CA LYS A 37 -14.54 -3.85 -10.21
C LYS A 37 -15.11 -3.16 -8.96
N GLU A 38 -15.88 -2.10 -9.13
CA GLU A 38 -16.53 -1.35 -8.04
C GLU A 38 -17.51 -2.25 -7.25
N MET A 39 -18.33 -3.04 -7.95
CA MET A 39 -19.23 -3.99 -7.30
C MET A 39 -18.47 -5.06 -6.50
N LYS A 40 -17.33 -5.54 -7.01
CA LYS A 40 -16.46 -6.47 -6.27
C LYS A 40 -15.86 -5.82 -5.03
N GLU A 41 -15.57 -4.53 -5.04
CA GLU A 41 -15.09 -3.79 -3.86
C GLU A 41 -16.17 -3.71 -2.78
N LEU A 42 -17.43 -3.44 -3.16
CA LEU A 42 -18.57 -3.48 -2.24
C LEU A 42 -18.78 -4.88 -1.64
N ILE A 43 -18.73 -5.91 -2.48
CA ILE A 43 -18.81 -7.30 -2.01
C ILE A 43 -17.65 -7.59 -1.04
N LYS A 44 -16.43 -7.12 -1.32
CA LYS A 44 -15.30 -7.27 -0.40
C LYS A 44 -15.56 -6.56 0.94
N GLY A 45 -16.19 -5.39 0.92
CA GLY A 45 -16.57 -4.61 2.09
C GLY A 45 -17.52 -5.31 3.06
N LEU A 46 -18.24 -6.34 2.62
CA LEU A 46 -19.04 -7.20 3.51
C LEU A 46 -18.21 -7.98 4.55
N GLY A 47 -16.90 -8.15 4.33
CA GLY A 47 -16.03 -8.88 5.26
C GLY A 47 -16.48 -10.33 5.49
N SER A 48 -16.67 -10.71 6.74
CA SER A 48 -17.14 -12.05 7.14
C SER A 48 -18.64 -12.28 6.90
N ASN A 49 -19.42 -11.22 6.65
CA ASN A 49 -20.87 -11.31 6.40
C ASN A 49 -21.21 -11.67 4.93
N LYS A 50 -20.24 -12.19 4.17
CA LYS A 50 -20.46 -12.64 2.79
C LYS A 50 -21.24 -13.94 2.78
N ASN A 51 -22.55 -13.82 2.62
CA ASN A 51 -23.44 -14.91 2.26
C ASN A 51 -24.08 -14.61 0.89
N GLU A 52 -24.64 -15.62 0.24
CA GLU A 52 -25.24 -15.49 -1.10
C GLU A 52 -26.31 -14.40 -1.13
N HIS A 53 -27.17 -14.37 -0.11
CA HIS A 53 -28.23 -13.39 0.02
C HIS A 53 -27.71 -11.95 0.13
N SER A 54 -26.66 -11.69 0.92
CA SER A 54 -26.04 -10.35 1.03
C SER A 54 -25.38 -9.93 -0.27
N ILE A 55 -24.72 -10.87 -0.97
CA ILE A 55 -24.10 -10.60 -2.26
C ILE A 55 -25.17 -10.20 -3.29
N GLU A 56 -26.28 -10.95 -3.36
CA GLU A 56 -27.39 -10.64 -4.27
C GLU A 56 -28.02 -9.29 -3.93
N THR A 57 -28.25 -9.01 -2.65
CA THR A 57 -28.83 -7.76 -2.16
C THR A 57 -27.96 -6.56 -2.52
N ILE A 58 -26.65 -6.63 -2.26
CA ILE A 58 -25.72 -5.55 -2.59
C ILE A 58 -25.55 -5.39 -4.10
N SER A 59 -25.53 -6.47 -4.85
CA SER A 59 -25.42 -6.40 -6.32
C SER A 59 -26.63 -5.65 -6.92
N LYS A 60 -27.83 -5.86 -6.36
CA LYS A 60 -29.06 -5.13 -6.74
C LYS A 60 -29.02 -3.66 -6.28
N ALA A 61 -28.50 -3.40 -5.08
CA ALA A 61 -28.44 -2.06 -4.49
C ALA A 61 -27.30 -1.18 -5.05
N TYR A 62 -26.26 -1.79 -5.67
CA TYR A 62 -25.06 -1.10 -6.15
C TYR A 62 -25.32 0.17 -6.96
N PRO A 63 -26.21 0.19 -7.98
CA PRO A 63 -26.46 1.40 -8.76
C PRO A 63 -26.93 2.58 -7.90
N VAL A 64 -27.84 2.31 -6.96
CA VAL A 64 -28.41 3.33 -6.07
C VAL A 64 -27.36 3.83 -5.08
N VAL A 65 -26.58 2.92 -4.50
CA VAL A 65 -25.49 3.28 -3.57
C VAL A 65 -24.46 4.16 -4.27
N ASN A 66 -24.06 3.78 -5.49
CA ASN A 66 -23.08 4.53 -6.27
C ASN A 66 -23.60 5.93 -6.64
N ASP A 67 -24.88 6.06 -6.98
CA ASP A 67 -25.50 7.35 -7.26
C ASP A 67 -25.51 8.25 -6.01
N ILE A 68 -25.89 7.71 -4.85
CA ILE A 68 -25.88 8.45 -3.57
C ILE A 68 -24.47 8.93 -3.23
N VAL A 69 -23.48 8.04 -3.29
CA VAL A 69 -22.07 8.39 -3.01
C VAL A 69 -21.60 9.49 -3.96
N SER A 70 -21.87 9.35 -5.26
CA SER A 70 -21.49 10.36 -6.25
C SER A 70 -22.13 11.73 -5.98
N HIS A 71 -23.36 11.75 -5.47
CA HIS A 71 -24.08 12.97 -5.16
C HIS A 71 -23.51 13.64 -3.89
N ILE A 72 -23.17 12.84 -2.88
CA ILE A 72 -22.50 13.32 -1.67
C ILE A 72 -21.15 13.93 -2.01
N ASP A 73 -20.33 13.23 -2.81
CA ASP A 73 -19.01 13.70 -3.26
C ASP A 73 -19.10 15.05 -3.98
N LEU A 74 -20.14 15.24 -4.80
CA LEU A 74 -20.41 16.52 -5.47
C LEU A 74 -20.76 17.63 -4.46
N GLN A 75 -21.61 17.35 -3.47
CA GLN A 75 -22.04 18.33 -2.47
C GLN A 75 -20.90 18.80 -1.58
N ILE A 76 -20.04 17.88 -1.14
CA ILE A 76 -18.89 18.21 -0.28
C ILE A 76 -17.71 18.80 -1.07
N THR A 77 -17.86 19.00 -2.39
CA THR A 77 -16.80 19.43 -3.30
C THR A 77 -15.56 18.53 -3.19
N TYR A 78 -15.77 17.22 -2.99
CA TYR A 78 -14.66 16.28 -2.93
C TYR A 78 -13.98 16.23 -4.29
N LYS A 79 -12.76 16.79 -4.36
CA LYS A 79 -11.90 16.63 -5.52
C LYS A 79 -11.06 15.39 -5.28
N GLU A 80 -11.46 14.28 -5.91
CA GLU A 80 -10.63 13.09 -5.98
C GLU A 80 -9.28 13.45 -6.64
N VAL A 81 -8.23 13.64 -5.82
CA VAL A 81 -6.89 13.93 -6.31
C VAL A 81 -6.31 12.64 -6.87
N LYS A 82 -6.59 12.37 -8.15
CA LYS A 82 -5.92 11.30 -8.91
C LYS A 82 -4.51 11.75 -9.21
N SER A 83 -3.63 11.56 -8.25
CA SER A 83 -2.20 11.62 -8.54
C SER A 83 -1.81 10.38 -9.33
N SER A 84 -1.08 10.56 -10.42
CA SER A 84 -0.45 9.46 -11.18
C SER A 84 0.79 8.94 -10.45
N HIS A 85 0.76 8.87 -9.11
CA HIS A 85 1.88 8.32 -8.38
C HIS A 85 1.89 6.81 -8.62
N LYS A 86 2.83 6.34 -9.45
CA LYS A 86 3.55 5.11 -9.09
C LYS A 86 3.84 5.24 -7.60
N SER A 87 3.40 4.28 -6.79
CA SER A 87 3.83 4.21 -5.39
C SER A 87 5.33 4.48 -5.37
N ARG A 88 5.75 5.57 -4.71
CA ARG A 88 7.18 5.89 -4.60
C ARG A 88 7.81 4.65 -3.96
N SER A 89 8.77 4.07 -4.67
CA SER A 89 9.38 2.84 -4.22
C SER A 89 10.13 3.13 -2.93
N GLU A 90 9.63 2.62 -1.81
CA GLU A 90 10.32 2.67 -0.52
C GLU A 90 11.77 2.16 -0.66
N ASN A 91 11.99 1.17 -1.52
CA ASN A 91 13.31 0.66 -1.85
C ASN A 91 14.20 1.69 -2.58
N GLU A 92 13.65 2.53 -3.45
CA GLU A 92 14.42 3.61 -4.08
C GLU A 92 14.83 4.64 -3.04
N ASP A 93 13.91 5.04 -2.17
CA ASP A 93 14.18 6.02 -1.11
C ASP A 93 15.22 5.48 -0.12
N LEU A 94 15.07 4.23 0.34
CA LEU A 94 16.05 3.56 1.19
C LEU A 94 17.42 3.45 0.49
N SER A 95 17.47 3.11 -0.80
CA SER A 95 18.73 3.01 -1.53
C SER A 95 19.45 4.36 -1.64
N CYS A 96 18.70 5.45 -1.87
CA CYS A 96 19.22 6.81 -1.96
C CYS A 96 19.77 7.28 -0.60
N LEU A 97 19.03 7.01 0.47
CA LEU A 97 19.40 7.37 1.84
C LEU A 97 20.65 6.60 2.28
N LEU A 98 20.74 5.31 1.94
CA LEU A 98 21.92 4.48 2.22
C LEU A 98 23.16 4.95 1.44
N LYS A 99 22.98 5.40 0.18
CA LYS A 99 24.05 5.99 -0.63
C LYS A 99 24.60 7.28 0.01
N HIS A 100 23.72 8.17 0.48
CA HIS A 100 24.13 9.40 1.17
C HIS A 100 24.81 9.11 2.52
N LEU A 101 24.25 8.21 3.33
CA LEU A 101 24.83 7.82 4.62
C LEU A 101 26.22 7.18 4.47
N LYS A 102 26.42 6.35 3.45
CA LYS A 102 27.74 5.76 3.14
C LYS A 102 28.78 6.81 2.80
N ASN A 103 28.41 7.85 2.07
CA ASN A 103 29.33 8.93 1.69
C ASN A 103 29.65 9.85 2.87
N LEU A 104 28.63 10.25 3.63
CA LEU A 104 28.77 11.19 4.75
C LEU A 104 29.42 10.57 5.99
N LYS A 105 29.37 9.23 6.12
CA LYS A 105 29.88 8.47 7.26
C LYS A 105 29.57 9.14 8.61
N PRO A 106 28.31 9.51 8.89
CA PRO A 106 27.98 10.32 10.06
C PRO A 106 28.30 9.61 11.39
N PHE A 107 28.34 8.28 11.38
CA PHE A 107 28.67 7.46 12.55
C PHE A 107 30.15 7.11 12.66
N CYS A 108 31.01 7.59 11.74
CA CYS A 108 32.45 7.44 11.91
C CYS A 108 32.94 8.46 12.94
N GLN A 109 33.64 7.96 13.96
CA GLN A 109 34.27 8.81 14.97
C GLN A 109 35.48 9.51 14.33
N VAL A 110 35.32 10.81 14.04
CA VAL A 110 36.39 11.67 13.54
C VAL A 110 36.92 12.48 14.72
N SER A 111 38.22 12.42 14.96
CA SER A 111 38.86 13.19 16.03
C SER A 111 38.62 14.69 15.82
N GLY A 112 38.11 15.38 16.85
CA GLY A 112 37.87 16.83 16.82
C GLY A 112 36.50 17.28 16.27
N ARG A 113 35.60 16.36 15.90
CA ARG A 113 34.25 16.73 15.43
C ARG A 113 33.30 16.94 16.61
N THR A 114 33.20 18.18 17.09
CA THR A 114 32.21 18.63 18.11
C THR A 114 31.19 19.56 17.43
N LEU A 115 29.89 19.39 17.73
CA LEU A 115 28.86 20.34 17.31
C LEU A 115 28.94 21.58 18.21
N ASP A 116 28.96 22.79 17.65
CA ASP A 116 29.05 24.06 18.41
C ASP A 116 27.97 24.22 19.49
N GLY A 117 26.82 23.55 19.34
CA GLY A 117 25.74 23.54 20.33
C GLY A 117 25.85 22.47 21.43
N TYR A 118 26.82 21.55 21.34
CA TYR A 118 26.93 20.37 22.21
C TYR A 118 28.35 20.19 22.77
N CYS A 119 29.01 21.28 23.18
CA CYS A 119 30.36 21.29 23.75
C CYS A 119 30.53 20.42 25.02
N SER A 120 29.43 20.08 25.70
CA SER A 120 29.40 19.33 26.96
C SER A 120 29.23 17.82 26.81
N ILE A 121 28.88 17.31 25.62
CA ILE A 121 28.66 15.87 25.40
C ILE A 121 30.00 15.19 25.09
N LYS A 122 30.65 14.65 26.12
CA LYS A 122 31.96 14.01 26.04
C LYS A 122 31.96 12.65 25.30
N THR A 123 30.79 12.06 25.07
CA THR A 123 30.62 10.72 24.51
C THR A 123 29.39 10.64 23.62
N SER A 124 29.51 9.99 22.46
CA SER A 124 28.39 9.76 21.54
C SER A 124 27.21 9.07 22.23
N ALA A 125 25.98 9.58 22.00
CA ALA A 125 24.74 8.96 22.47
C ALA A 125 24.54 7.52 21.93
N PHE A 126 25.31 7.12 20.93
CA PHE A 126 25.26 5.79 20.32
C PHE A 126 26.35 4.84 20.85
N LYS A 127 27.05 5.20 21.94
CA LYS A 127 28.09 4.35 22.54
C LYS A 127 27.54 2.97 22.95
N GLU A 128 26.29 2.92 23.40
CA GLU A 128 25.60 1.68 23.77
C GLU A 128 25.15 0.85 22.55
N LEU A 129 25.02 1.46 21.38
CA LEU A 129 24.68 0.75 20.13
C LEU A 129 25.89 0.12 19.44
N LEU A 130 27.12 0.56 19.76
CA LEU A 130 28.34 -0.03 19.22
C LEU A 130 28.49 -1.53 19.55
N PRO A 131 28.30 -2.00 20.80
CA PRO A 131 28.32 -3.44 21.10
C PRO A 131 27.15 -4.19 20.45
N GLN A 132 25.97 -3.57 20.35
CA GLN A 132 24.80 -4.17 19.68
C GLN A 132 25.04 -4.37 18.17
N LYS A 133 25.78 -3.47 17.52
CA LYS A 133 26.18 -3.61 16.12
C LYS A 133 27.05 -4.85 15.87
N ALA A 134 27.92 -5.21 16.81
CA ALA A 134 28.74 -6.42 16.69
C ALA A 134 27.87 -7.68 16.79
N LEU A 135 26.95 -7.72 17.77
CA LEU A 135 25.95 -8.77 17.95
C LEU A 135 25.04 -8.95 16.72
N LEU A 136 24.56 -7.85 16.15
CA LEU A 136 23.74 -7.87 14.94
C LEU A 136 24.53 -8.43 13.74
N LYS A 137 25.78 -8.02 13.58
CA LYS A 137 26.66 -8.53 12.53
C LYS A 137 26.89 -10.03 12.67
N GLU A 138 27.08 -10.52 13.89
CA GLU A 138 27.24 -11.95 14.17
C GLU A 138 25.98 -12.73 13.84
N LYS A 139 24.79 -12.27 14.28
CA LYS A 139 23.50 -12.90 13.94
C LYS A 139 23.28 -12.94 12.42
N VAL A 140 23.51 -11.84 11.71
CA VAL A 140 23.37 -11.79 10.25
C VAL A 140 24.32 -12.76 9.56
N MET A 141 25.59 -12.84 9.98
CA MET A 141 26.55 -13.78 9.42
C MET A 141 26.19 -15.23 9.73
N HIS A 142 25.66 -15.51 10.92
CA HIS A 142 25.13 -16.82 11.29
C HIS A 142 23.98 -17.22 10.38
N THR A 143 22.97 -16.36 10.20
CA THR A 143 21.84 -16.62 9.30
C THR A 143 22.30 -16.86 7.85
N ILE A 144 23.22 -16.03 7.34
CA ILE A 144 23.79 -16.23 5.99
C ILE A 144 24.47 -17.60 5.87
N ASN A 145 25.20 -18.03 6.90
CA ASN A 145 25.88 -19.32 6.89
C ASN A 145 24.90 -20.50 6.97
N CYS A 146 23.82 -20.39 7.75
CA CYS A 146 22.76 -21.40 7.81
C CYS A 146 22.05 -21.53 6.45
N LEU A 147 21.72 -20.41 5.81
CA LEU A 147 21.11 -20.38 4.47
C LEU A 147 22.02 -21.01 3.41
N LYS A 148 23.33 -20.72 3.44
CA LYS A 148 24.31 -21.35 2.52
C LYS A 148 24.45 -22.86 2.72
N ARG A 149 24.20 -23.35 3.93
CA ARG A 149 24.30 -24.77 4.29
C ARG A 149 22.98 -25.54 4.14
N GLY A 150 21.87 -24.85 3.84
CA GLY A 150 20.54 -25.45 3.74
C GLY A 150 20.00 -25.97 5.09
N ILE A 151 20.52 -25.47 6.21
CA ILE A 151 20.07 -25.88 7.55
C ILE A 151 18.81 -25.05 7.89
N PRO A 152 17.67 -25.69 8.24
CA PRO A 152 16.48 -24.97 8.66
C PRO A 152 16.76 -24.20 9.96
N MET A 153 16.31 -22.93 10.03
CA MET A 153 16.41 -22.13 11.24
C MET A 153 15.43 -22.67 12.30
N PRO A 154 15.84 -22.81 13.57
CA PRO A 154 14.89 -23.00 14.66
C PRO A 154 13.97 -21.78 14.76
N ALA A 155 12.68 -21.99 15.04
CA ALA A 155 11.73 -20.92 15.27
C ALA A 155 12.12 -20.14 16.54
N ASP A 156 12.07 -18.81 16.49
CA ASP A 156 12.28 -17.97 17.66
C ASP A 156 11.10 -18.17 18.63
N GLU A 157 11.30 -18.91 19.73
CA GLU A 157 10.29 -19.21 20.76
C GLU A 157 9.97 -18.03 21.70
N ASN A 158 10.26 -16.79 21.30
CA ASN A 158 10.02 -15.60 22.11
C ASN A 158 8.88 -14.74 21.53
N GLU A 159 7.72 -15.36 21.28
CA GLU A 159 6.45 -14.64 21.33
C GLU A 159 6.00 -14.65 22.79
N GLU A 160 6.28 -13.56 23.51
CA GLU A 160 5.78 -13.34 24.87
C GLU A 160 4.25 -13.47 24.86
N ASN A 161 3.75 -14.50 25.54
CA ASN A 161 2.33 -14.68 25.86
C ASN A 161 1.81 -13.42 26.55
N VAL A 162 0.93 -12.69 25.88
CA VAL A 162 0.07 -11.70 26.54
C VAL A 162 -1.03 -12.50 27.24
N GLU A 163 -0.79 -12.85 28.50
CA GLU A 163 -1.84 -13.41 29.36
C GLU A 163 -2.92 -12.34 29.57
N ASP A 164 -4.16 -12.69 29.20
CA ASP A 164 -5.36 -11.89 29.41
C ASP A 164 -5.56 -11.58 30.91
N ILE A 165 -5.45 -10.30 31.27
CA ILE A 165 -5.87 -9.81 32.59
C ILE A 165 -7.40 -9.77 32.60
N VAL A 166 -8.01 -10.76 33.25
CA VAL A 166 -9.44 -10.76 33.60
C VAL A 166 -9.64 -9.91 34.84
N ASP A 167 -10.30 -8.75 34.71
CA ASP A 167 -10.73 -7.93 35.84
C ASP A 167 -11.79 -8.67 36.68
N PRO A 168 -11.63 -8.79 38.02
CA PRO A 168 -12.68 -9.28 38.89
C PRO A 168 -13.73 -8.19 39.20
N GLN A 169 -15.01 -8.60 39.18
CA GLN A 169 -16.19 -7.79 39.50
C GLN A 169 -16.24 -7.33 40.96
#